data_AF-A0A5P2X090-F1
#
_entry.id   AF-A0A5P2X090-F1
#
_cell.length_a   1.000
_cell.length_b   1.000
_cell.length_c   1.000
_cell.angle_alpha   90.00
_cell.angle_beta   90.00
_cell.angle_gamma   90.00
#
_symmetry.space_group_name_H-M   'P 1'
#
loop_
_entity.id
_entity.type
_entity.pdbx_description
1 polymer ?
#
loop_
_entity_poly.entity_id
_entity_poly.type
_entity_poly.pdbx_seq_one_letter_code
_entity_poly.pdbx_strand_id
1 'polypeptide(L)'
;MGLMGEQERTDFNDLVRERRAELGISLRELEARSVDPETGERARFGWISKVEKGRPTDAPPPSLLRALAVGLGLPLRVLQEAAAAQFLGMTSYVWSEDRTTRVLAAHIEEMTDAERRQLADIAESFARRRARSEGAPG
;
A
#
# COMPACT_ATOMS: atom_id res chain seq x y z
N MET A 1 -0.28 -0.61 38.70
CA MET A 1 -1.53 -0.10 38.08
C MET A 1 -1.17 0.37 36.67
N GLY A 2 -1.47 -0.44 35.65
CA GLY A 2 -1.63 -0.02 34.25
C GLY A 2 -0.39 0.12 33.35
N LEU A 3 0.38 -0.94 33.12
CA LEU A 3 1.00 -1.10 31.79
C LEU A 3 -0.13 -1.49 30.82
N MET A 4 -0.82 -0.50 30.25
CA MET A 4 -1.58 -0.73 29.02
C MET A 4 -0.56 -1.18 27.99
N GLY A 5 -0.48 -2.50 27.79
CA GLY A 5 0.39 -3.08 26.78
C GLY A 5 0.09 -2.41 25.45
N GLU A 6 1.14 -1.95 24.77
CA GLU A 6 1.09 -1.67 23.34
C GLU A 6 0.52 -2.93 22.69
N GLN A 7 -0.77 -2.88 22.34
CA GLN A 7 -1.39 -3.95 21.59
C GLN A 7 -0.62 -4.06 20.29
N GLU A 8 0.05 -5.19 20.08
CA GLU A 8 0.79 -5.46 18.86
C GLU A 8 -0.12 -5.15 17.67
N ARG A 9 0.33 -4.25 16.80
CA ARG A 9 -0.42 -3.85 15.61
C ARG A 9 -0.59 -5.08 14.73
N THR A 10 -1.81 -5.32 14.28
CA THR A 10 -2.23 -6.55 13.57
C THR A 10 -2.80 -6.27 12.19
N ASP A 11 -2.63 -5.04 11.68
CA ASP A 11 -3.20 -4.57 10.41
C ASP A 11 -2.92 -5.52 9.23
N PHE A 12 -1.68 -6.02 9.13
CA PHE A 12 -1.30 -6.95 8.07
C PHE A 12 -1.88 -8.35 8.28
N ASN A 13 -1.86 -8.86 9.52
CA ASN A 13 -2.46 -10.16 9.84
C ASN A 13 -3.97 -10.16 9.55
N ASP A 14 -4.65 -9.10 9.97
CA ASP A 14 -6.09 -8.94 9.84
C ASP A 14 -6.49 -8.82 8.36
N LEU A 15 -5.80 -7.96 7.59
CA LEU A 15 -6.02 -7.81 6.15
C LEU A 15 -5.92 -9.16 5.40
N VAL A 16 -4.86 -9.93 5.66
CA VAL A 16 -4.64 -11.22 4.99
C VAL A 16 -5.74 -12.22 5.37
N ARG A 17 -6.08 -12.29 6.66
CA ARG A 17 -7.09 -13.22 7.20
C ARG A 17 -8.49 -12.91 6.67
N GLU A 18 -8.89 -11.65 6.75
CA GLU A 18 -10.21 -11.17 6.31
C GLU A 18 -10.36 -11.35 4.80
N ARG A 19 -9.36 -10.92 4.03
CA ARG A 19 -9.43 -11.03 2.58
C ARG A 19 -9.50 -12.48 2.11
N ARG A 20 -8.74 -13.40 2.72
CA ARG A 20 -8.84 -14.82 2.38
C ARG A 20 -10.22 -15.38 2.70
N ALA A 21 -10.81 -14.97 3.83
CA ALA A 21 -12.15 -15.38 4.21
C ALA A 21 -13.22 -14.88 3.22
N GLU A 22 -13.13 -13.62 2.77
CA GLU A 22 -14.01 -13.06 1.72
C GLU A 22 -13.92 -13.82 0.40
N LEU A 23 -12.72 -14.25 0.01
CA LEU A 23 -12.50 -15.05 -1.19
C LEU A 23 -13.02 -16.48 -1.04
N GLY A 24 -13.31 -16.94 0.18
CA GLY A 24 -13.77 -18.30 0.44
C GLY A 24 -12.75 -19.39 0.09
N ILE A 25 -11.45 -19.06 0.02
CA ILE A 25 -10.39 -19.99 -0.41
C ILE A 25 -9.62 -20.58 0.77
N SER A 26 -9.12 -21.80 0.57
CA SER A 26 -8.23 -22.45 1.54
C SER A 26 -6.84 -21.79 1.55
N LEU A 27 -6.08 -21.99 2.62
CA LEU A 27 -4.67 -21.56 2.69
C LEU A 27 -3.78 -22.21 1.60
N ARG A 28 -4.11 -23.45 1.19
CA ARG A 28 -3.40 -24.16 0.12
C ARG A 28 -3.70 -23.55 -1.25
N GLU A 29 -4.95 -23.16 -1.45
CA GLU A 29 -5.37 -22.45 -2.64
C GLU A 29 -4.72 -21.06 -2.72
N LEU A 30 -4.62 -20.35 -1.60
CA LEU A 30 -3.89 -19.08 -1.55
C LEU A 30 -2.40 -19.26 -1.88
N GLU A 31 -1.72 -20.25 -1.30
CA GLU A 31 -0.32 -20.57 -1.64
C GLU A 31 -0.14 -20.86 -3.15
N ALA A 32 -1.09 -21.56 -3.78
CA ALA A 32 -1.03 -21.87 -5.20
C ALA A 32 -1.12 -20.63 -6.09
N ARG A 33 -1.92 -19.63 -5.67
CA ARG A 33 -2.12 -18.37 -6.41
C ARG A 33 -1.04 -17.33 -6.11
N SER A 34 -0.43 -17.38 -4.93
CA SER A 34 0.52 -16.37 -4.47
C SER A 34 1.93 -16.57 -5.02
N VAL A 35 2.12 -16.23 -6.29
CA VAL A 35 3.42 -16.24 -6.97
C VAL A 35 3.75 -14.84 -7.47
N ASP A 36 4.93 -14.33 -7.15
CA ASP A 36 5.44 -13.05 -7.63
C ASP A 36 5.67 -13.13 -9.14
N PRO A 37 5.02 -12.30 -9.96
CA PRO A 37 5.19 -12.33 -11.41
C PRO A 37 6.58 -11.91 -11.86
N GLU A 38 7.33 -11.16 -11.04
CA GLU A 38 8.67 -10.70 -11.39
C GLU A 38 9.77 -11.74 -11.09
N THR A 39 9.67 -12.40 -9.93
CA THR A 39 10.76 -13.26 -9.41
C THR A 39 10.41 -14.74 -9.35
N GLY A 40 9.12 -15.10 -9.47
CA GLY A 40 8.62 -16.45 -9.21
C GLY A 40 8.59 -16.83 -7.73
N GLU A 41 8.91 -15.91 -6.81
CA GLU A 41 8.83 -16.17 -5.38
C GLU A 41 7.39 -16.50 -4.97
N ARG A 42 7.23 -17.52 -4.12
CA ARG A 42 5.91 -18.00 -3.68
C ARG A 42 5.69 -17.77 -2.20
N ALA A 43 4.54 -17.20 -1.84
CA ALA A 43 4.10 -17.16 -0.45
C ALA A 43 3.70 -18.57 0.01
N ARG A 44 4.54 -19.18 0.85
CA ARG A 44 4.37 -20.57 1.29
C ARG A 44 3.26 -20.70 2.32
N PHE A 45 2.52 -21.81 2.28
CA PHE A 45 1.43 -22.12 3.20
C PHE A 45 1.83 -21.95 4.67
N GLY A 46 3.02 -22.44 5.04
CA GLY A 46 3.49 -22.38 6.43
C GLY A 46 3.69 -20.95 6.93
N TRP A 47 4.13 -20.05 6.06
CA TRP A 47 4.29 -18.63 6.38
C TRP A 47 2.94 -17.93 6.45
N ILE A 48 2.06 -18.13 5.46
CA ILE A 48 0.70 -17.56 5.44
C ILE A 48 -0.08 -18.01 6.70
N SER A 49 0.04 -19.28 7.09
CA SER A 49 -0.61 -19.80 8.30
C SER A 49 -0.11 -19.14 9.59
N LYS A 50 1.15 -18.72 9.65
CA LYS A 50 1.68 -17.96 10.80
C LYS A 50 1.10 -16.55 10.81
N VAL A 51 1.08 -15.88 9.65
CA VAL A 51 0.52 -14.54 9.49
C VAL A 51 -0.94 -14.51 9.92
N GLU A 52 -1.81 -15.39 9.44
CA GLU A 52 -3.23 -15.34 9.83
C GLU A 52 -3.50 -15.63 11.31
N LYS A 53 -2.57 -16.31 11.98
CA LYS A 53 -2.65 -16.64 13.40
C LYS A 53 -2.00 -15.60 14.29
N GLY A 54 -1.48 -14.50 13.72
CA GLY A 54 -0.72 -13.49 14.47
C GLY A 54 0.53 -14.06 15.14
N ARG A 55 1.10 -15.14 14.60
CA ARG A 55 2.36 -15.68 15.14
C ARG A 55 3.52 -14.77 14.72
N PRO A 56 4.58 -14.66 15.53
CA PRO A 56 5.75 -13.88 15.16
C PRO A 56 6.32 -14.31 13.81
N THR A 57 6.50 -13.34 12.93
CA THR A 57 7.13 -13.47 11.61
C THR A 57 8.01 -12.26 11.37
N ASP A 58 9.08 -12.42 10.58
CA ASP A 58 9.82 -11.27 10.06
C ASP A 58 8.95 -10.45 9.10
N ALA A 59 9.31 -9.18 8.93
CA ALA A 59 8.65 -8.31 7.94
C ALA A 59 8.77 -8.93 6.53
N PRO A 60 7.67 -9.06 5.78
CA PRO A 60 7.70 -9.66 4.45
C PRO A 60 8.53 -8.80 3.47
N PRO A 61 9.41 -9.40 2.66
CA PRO A 61 10.12 -8.67 1.62
C PRO A 61 9.17 -8.25 0.47
N PRO A 62 9.57 -7.29 -0.39
CA PRO A 62 8.72 -6.78 -1.47
C PRO A 62 8.20 -7.85 -2.44
N SER A 63 9.01 -8.83 -2.78
CA SER A 63 8.64 -9.96 -3.64
C SER A 63 7.55 -10.82 -3.03
N LEU A 64 7.61 -11.08 -1.73
CA LEU A 64 6.57 -11.80 -1.00
C LEU A 64 5.25 -11.02 -0.92
N LEU A 65 5.32 -9.68 -0.78
CA LEU A 65 4.14 -8.80 -0.84
C LEU A 65 3.50 -8.80 -2.23
N ARG A 66 4.29 -8.80 -3.32
CA ARG A 66 3.76 -8.96 -4.69
C ARG A 66 3.10 -10.31 -4.90
N ALA A 67 3.72 -11.39 -4.43
CA ALA A 67 3.13 -12.72 -4.48
C ALA A 67 1.76 -12.77 -3.76
N LEU A 68 1.68 -12.20 -2.56
CA LEU A 68 0.41 -12.10 -1.82
C LEU A 68 -0.62 -11.22 -2.53
N ALA A 69 -0.21 -10.10 -3.14
CA ALA A 69 -1.10 -9.21 -3.89
C ALA A 69 -1.82 -9.98 -5.01
N VAL A 70 -1.09 -10.82 -5.75
CA VAL A 70 -1.66 -11.70 -6.78
C VAL A 70 -2.65 -12.70 -6.16
N GLY A 71 -2.25 -13.41 -5.11
CA GLY A 71 -3.09 -14.46 -4.53
C GLY A 71 -4.36 -13.96 -3.84
N LEU A 72 -4.31 -12.77 -3.25
CA LEU A 72 -5.43 -12.12 -2.57
C LEU A 72 -6.27 -11.22 -3.50
N GLY A 73 -5.79 -10.97 -4.71
CA GLY A 73 -6.40 -10.02 -5.65
C GLY A 73 -6.51 -8.62 -5.05
N LEU A 74 -5.46 -8.17 -4.35
CA LEU A 74 -5.39 -6.86 -3.72
C LEU A 74 -4.32 -6.00 -4.41
N PRO A 75 -4.48 -4.67 -4.46
CA PRO A 75 -3.40 -3.79 -4.86
C PRO A 75 -2.20 -3.95 -3.92
N LEU A 76 -0.99 -4.08 -4.48
CA LEU A 76 0.26 -4.22 -3.72
C LEU A 76 0.41 -3.15 -2.63
N ARG A 77 0.00 -1.91 -2.94
CA ARG A 77 0.07 -0.78 -2.00
C ARG A 77 -0.70 -1.03 -0.70
N VAL A 78 -1.86 -1.69 -0.75
CA VAL A 78 -2.67 -1.98 0.44
C VAL A 78 -1.92 -2.93 1.38
N LEU A 79 -1.28 -3.96 0.82
CA LEU A 79 -0.46 -4.90 1.60
C LEU A 79 0.81 -4.23 2.16
N GLN A 80 1.44 -3.34 1.39
CA GLN A 80 2.61 -2.57 1.85
C GLN A 80 2.26 -1.62 3.00
N GLU A 81 1.12 -0.93 2.93
CA GLU A 81 0.66 -0.04 3.99
C GLU A 81 0.36 -0.81 5.27
N ALA A 82 -0.37 -1.92 5.17
CA ALA A 82 -0.66 -2.77 6.32
C ALA A 82 0.62 -3.37 6.93
N ALA A 83 1.56 -3.82 6.10
CA ALA A 83 2.85 -4.33 6.56
C ALA A 83 3.69 -3.22 7.24
N ALA A 84 3.72 -2.01 6.68
CA ALA A 84 4.44 -0.88 7.26
C ALA A 84 3.83 -0.44 8.60
N ALA A 85 2.49 -0.41 8.69
CA ALA A 85 1.77 -0.10 9.91
C ALA A 85 2.09 -1.10 11.03
N GLN A 86 2.07 -2.39 10.71
CA GLN A 86 2.29 -3.47 11.66
C GLN A 86 3.77 -3.63 12.05
N PHE A 87 4.67 -3.82 11.09
CA PHE A 87 6.06 -4.22 11.37
C PHE A 87 6.98 -3.04 11.68
N LEU A 88 6.62 -1.83 11.23
CA LEU A 88 7.46 -0.64 11.36
C LEU A 88 6.79 0.48 12.17
N GLY A 89 5.56 0.27 12.65
CA GLY A 89 4.78 1.31 13.33
C GLY A 89 4.43 2.51 12.43
N MET A 90 4.62 2.38 11.11
CA MET A 90 4.41 3.45 10.15
C MET A 90 2.93 3.47 9.74
N THR A 91 2.12 4.29 10.41
CA THR A 91 0.79 4.60 9.89
C THR A 91 0.98 5.48 8.65
N SER A 92 0.48 5.07 7.48
CA SER A 92 0.77 5.73 6.21
C SER A 92 0.53 7.24 6.28
N TYR A 93 1.46 8.01 5.73
CA TYR A 93 1.28 9.46 5.61
C TYR A 93 0.04 9.72 4.75
N VAL A 94 -0.91 10.45 5.31
CA VAL A 94 -1.91 11.18 4.52
C VAL A 94 -1.14 12.04 3.53
N TRP A 95 -1.02 11.60 2.28
CA TRP A 95 -0.17 12.28 1.29
C TRP A 95 -0.70 13.68 0.91
N SER A 96 -1.96 13.96 1.24
CA SER A 96 -2.52 15.30 1.43
C SER A 96 -3.80 15.23 2.26
N GLU A 97 -3.90 16.03 3.33
CA GLU A 97 -5.14 16.16 4.11
C GLU A 97 -6.25 16.85 3.28
N ASP A 98 -5.85 17.63 2.27
CA ASP A 98 -6.77 18.35 1.40
C ASP A 98 -7.49 17.41 0.41
N ARG A 99 -8.83 17.44 0.50
CA ARG A 99 -9.73 16.67 -0.36
C ARG A 99 -9.55 17.04 -1.84
N THR A 100 -9.26 18.30 -2.14
CA THR A 100 -9.11 18.78 -3.53
C THR A 100 -7.92 18.13 -4.20
N THR A 101 -6.79 18.06 -3.49
CA THR A 101 -5.57 17.40 -3.93
C THR A 101 -5.81 15.92 -4.22
N ARG A 102 -6.57 15.22 -3.37
CA ARG A 102 -6.92 13.81 -3.57
C ARG A 102 -7.81 13.57 -4.79
N VAL A 103 -8.80 14.44 -5.01
CA VAL A 103 -9.70 14.38 -6.18
C VAL A 103 -8.92 14.64 -7.47
N LEU A 104 -8.02 15.62 -7.47
CA LEU A 104 -7.18 15.91 -8.63
C LEU A 104 -6.29 14.72 -9.01
N ALA A 105 -5.62 14.08 -8.04
CA ALA A 105 -4.82 12.89 -8.35
C ALA A 105 -5.64 11.73 -8.90
N ALA A 106 -6.87 11.51 -8.42
CA ALA A 106 -7.75 10.48 -8.97
C ALA A 106 -8.07 10.72 -10.46
N HIS A 107 -8.37 11.96 -10.85
CA HIS A 107 -8.63 12.30 -12.26
C HIS A 107 -7.39 12.23 -13.14
N ILE A 108 -6.19 12.48 -12.60
CA ILE A 108 -4.92 12.38 -13.33
C ILE A 108 -4.61 10.92 -13.72
N GLU A 109 -4.99 9.97 -12.88
CA GLU A 109 -4.81 8.54 -13.17
C GLU A 109 -5.69 8.06 -14.33
N GLU A 110 -6.83 8.72 -14.57
CA GLU A 110 -7.78 8.42 -15.66
C GLU A 110 -7.36 9.01 -17.02
N MET A 111 -6.40 9.94 -17.03
CA MET A 111 -5.94 10.64 -18.23
C MET A 111 -4.98 9.79 -19.08
N THR A 112 -4.93 10.07 -20.39
CA THR A 112 -3.88 9.56 -21.27
C THR A 112 -2.53 10.20 -20.95
N ASP A 113 -1.44 9.56 -21.37
CA ASP A 113 -0.09 10.09 -21.12
C ASP A 113 0.16 11.46 -21.77
N ALA A 114 -0.51 11.75 -22.89
CA ALA A 114 -0.43 13.06 -23.53
C ALA A 114 -1.11 14.15 -22.67
N GLU A 115 -2.29 13.84 -22.13
CA GLU A 115 -3.05 14.73 -21.26
C GLU A 115 -2.35 14.96 -19.91
N ARG A 116 -1.75 13.91 -19.33
CA ARG A 116 -0.93 14.03 -18.11
C ARG A 116 0.27 14.95 -18.29
N ARG A 117 0.96 14.86 -19.44
CA ARG A 117 2.08 15.77 -19.77
C ARG A 117 1.61 17.21 -19.91
N GLN A 118 0.50 17.42 -20.62
CA GLN A 118 -0.08 18.75 -20.76
C GLN A 118 -0.47 19.35 -19.40
N LEU A 119 -1.02 18.55 -18.49
CA LEU A 119 -1.35 19.02 -17.15
C LEU A 119 -0.10 19.33 -16.30
N ALA A 120 0.97 18.54 -16.44
CA ALA A 120 2.25 18.82 -15.79
C ALA A 120 2.83 20.18 -16.23
N ASP A 121 2.77 20.49 -17.53
CA ASP A 121 3.22 21.79 -18.07
C ASP A 121 2.41 22.97 -17.49
N ILE A 122 1.10 22.78 -17.31
CA ILE A 122 0.22 23.76 -16.70
C ILE A 122 0.58 23.97 -15.22
N ALA A 123 0.74 22.88 -14.46
CA ALA A 123 1.12 22.94 -13.05
C ALA A 123 2.48 23.62 -12.85
N GLU A 124 3.46 23.32 -13.72
CA GLU A 124 4.77 23.95 -13.71
C GLU A 124 4.68 25.46 -14.03
N SER A 125 3.81 25.85 -14.97
CA SER A 125 3.56 27.26 -15.30
C SER A 125 3.00 28.04 -14.11
N PHE A 126 2.09 27.43 -13.34
CA PHE A 126 1.57 28.01 -12.09
C PHE A 126 2.66 28.13 -11.02
N ALA A 127 3.50 27.10 -10.84
CA ALA A 127 4.60 27.12 -9.89
C ALA A 127 5.62 28.23 -10.21
N ARG A 128 6.00 28.37 -11.49
CA ARG A 128 6.91 29.43 -11.96
C ARG A 128 6.34 30.83 -11.77
N ARG A 129 5.02 31.02 -11.97
CA ARG A 129 4.36 32.31 -11.74
C ARG A 129 4.37 32.67 -10.25
N ARG A 130 4.06 31.71 -9.38
CA ARG A 130 4.07 31.90 -7.92
C ARG A 130 5.46 32.29 -7.40
N ALA A 131 6.50 31.57 -7.83
CA ALA A 131 7.88 31.87 -7.44
C ALA A 131 8.33 33.28 -7.87
N ARG A 132 7.85 33.77 -9.02
CA ARG A 132 8.12 35.16 -9.47
C ARG A 132 7.37 36.22 -8.67
N SER A 133 6.14 35.94 -8.25
CA SER A 133 5.38 36.87 -7.38
C SER A 133 5.92 36.92 -5.95
N GLU A 134 6.51 35.83 -5.46
CA GLU A 134 7.11 35.76 -4.12
C GLU A 134 8.56 36.29 -4.09
N GLY A 135 9.22 36.40 -5.25
CA GLY A 135 10.59 36.92 -5.39
C GLY A 135 10.71 38.37 -5.85
N ALA A 136 9.61 39.14 -5.91
CA ALA A 136 9.68 40.57 -6.21
C ALA A 136 10.07 41.36 -4.95
N PRO A 137 11.20 42.09 -4.92
CA PRO A 137 11.47 43.02 -3.84
C PRO A 137 10.47 44.18 -3.97
N GLY A 138 9.74 44.46 -2.88
CA GLY A 138 9.00 45.71 -2.72
C GLY A 138 9.94 46.90 -2.58
#